data_AF-A0A0D2K2W3-F1
#
_entry.id   AF-A0A0D2K2W3-F1
#
_cell.length_a   1.000
_cell.length_b   1.000
_cell.length_c   1.000
_cell.angle_alpha   90.00
_cell.angle_beta   90.00
_cell.angle_gamma   90.00
#
_symmetry.space_group_name_H-M   'P 1'
#
loop_
_entity.id
_entity.type
_entity.pdbx_description
1 polymer ?
#
loop_
_entity_poly.entity_id
_entity_poly.type
_entity_poly.pdbx_seq_one_letter_code
_entity_poly.pdbx_strand_id
1 'polypeptide(L)'
;MGSGGDPIEWAKGHSWHHANSDTPADRHSPRDGIWHSHWGWVLDESYADSRRDPKGNSKDDLAAPWFYVESPGFYGWLRETYMLHMLGQAVAFAAIWGLPGFIWGFVIRVLFTQNM
;
A
#
# COMPACT_ATOMS: atom_id res chain seq x y z
N MET A 1 -7.68 5.71 -4.80
CA MET A 1 -7.31 4.57 -3.94
C MET A 1 -5.81 4.54 -3.93
N GLY A 2 -5.20 5.26 -2.99
CA GLY A 2 -3.80 5.68 -3.04
C GLY A 2 -3.06 5.41 -1.74
N SER A 3 -3.12 4.18 -1.19
CA SER A 3 -2.17 3.79 -0.15
C SER A 3 -1.95 2.28 -0.15
N GLY A 4 -0.94 1.83 -0.90
CA GLY A 4 -0.26 0.54 -0.71
C GLY A 4 -1.11 -0.73 -0.82
N GLY A 5 -2.36 -0.65 -1.29
CA GLY A 5 -3.30 -1.77 -1.25
C GLY A 5 -2.97 -2.85 -2.27
N ASP A 6 -2.97 -2.51 -3.55
CA ASP A 6 -2.67 -3.49 -4.59
C ASP A 6 -1.16 -3.65 -4.83
N PRO A 7 -0.72 -4.83 -5.34
CA PRO A 7 0.70 -5.13 -5.48
C PRO A 7 1.45 -4.20 -6.44
N ILE A 8 0.76 -3.57 -7.40
CA ILE A 8 1.40 -2.67 -8.37
C ILE A 8 1.69 -1.34 -7.70
N GLU A 9 0.70 -0.77 -7.00
CA GLU A 9 0.86 0.46 -6.23
C GLU A 9 1.91 0.31 -5.11
N TRP A 10 1.92 -0.83 -4.41
CA TRP A 10 2.95 -1.12 -3.42
C TRP A 10 4.34 -1.18 -4.06
N ALA A 11 4.51 -1.94 -5.15
CA ALA A 11 5.81 -2.10 -5.79
C ALA A 11 6.36 -0.78 -6.34
N LYS A 12 5.53 0.04 -7.02
CA LYS A 12 5.94 1.36 -7.50
C LYS A 12 6.26 2.31 -6.35
N GLY A 13 5.39 2.35 -5.34
CA GLY A 13 5.56 3.17 -4.15
C GLY A 13 6.83 2.85 -3.35
N HIS A 14 7.10 1.56 -3.15
CA HIS A 14 8.28 1.09 -2.43
C HIS A 14 9.56 1.33 -3.23
N SER A 15 9.55 1.07 -4.55
CA SER A 15 10.68 1.38 -5.42
C SER A 15 11.00 2.88 -5.43
N TRP A 16 9.97 3.72 -5.48
CA TRP A 16 10.11 5.18 -5.40
C TRP A 16 10.71 5.63 -4.06
N HIS A 17 10.26 5.04 -2.95
CA HIS A 17 10.82 5.29 -1.62
C HIS A 17 12.31 4.95 -1.57
N HIS A 18 12.73 3.76 -2.02
CA HIS A 18 14.15 3.40 -2.03
C HIS A 18 15.00 4.34 -2.91
N ALA A 19 14.48 4.71 -4.08
CA ALA A 19 15.18 5.60 -5.00
C ALA A 19 15.33 7.04 -4.46
N ASN A 20 14.41 7.48 -3.58
CA ASN A 20 14.33 8.85 -3.10
C ASN A 20 14.42 8.95 -1.56
N SER A 21 14.89 7.91 -0.89
CA SER A 21 14.90 7.82 0.58
C SER A 21 15.51 9.06 1.21
N ASP A 22 14.88 9.55 2.28
CA ASP A 22 15.34 10.73 3.02
C ASP A 22 15.42 12.03 2.21
N THR A 23 14.71 12.11 1.08
CA THR A 23 14.53 13.34 0.30
C THR A 23 13.09 13.86 0.40
N PRO A 24 12.81 15.12 0.02
CA PRO A 24 11.44 15.64 -0.05
C PRO A 24 10.51 14.86 -1.00
N ALA A 25 11.07 14.06 -1.91
CA ALA A 25 10.31 13.24 -2.85
C ALA A 25 9.85 11.91 -2.24
N ASP A 26 10.45 11.46 -1.14
CA ASP A 26 10.02 10.29 -0.40
C ASP A 26 8.69 10.58 0.30
N ARG A 27 7.67 9.80 -0.02
CA ARG A 27 6.28 9.90 0.45
C ARG A 27 6.07 9.59 1.93
N HIS A 28 6.96 8.80 2.54
CA HIS A 28 6.86 8.41 3.94
C HIS A 28 8.20 8.57 4.67
N SER A 29 8.87 9.69 4.39
CA SER A 29 10.18 9.99 4.97
C SER A 29 10.11 10.12 6.50
N PRO A 30 11.02 9.43 7.24
CA PRO A 30 11.19 9.65 8.68
C PRO A 30 11.59 11.08 9.05
N ARG A 31 12.11 11.87 8.09
CA ARG A 31 12.48 13.27 8.30
C ARG A 31 11.28 14.18 8.55
N ASP A 32 10.09 13.76 8.12
CA ASP A 32 8.83 14.47 8.38
C ASP A 32 8.23 14.10 9.75
N GLY A 33 8.94 13.28 10.53
CA GLY A 33 8.56 12.86 11.87
C GLY A 33 8.01 11.44 11.94
N ILE A 34 8.21 10.80 13.09
CA ILE A 34 7.85 9.39 13.32
C ILE A 34 6.36 9.10 13.07
N TRP A 35 5.48 10.06 13.34
CA TRP A 35 4.05 9.88 13.11
C TRP A 35 3.71 9.87 11.62
N HIS A 36 4.35 10.76 10.83
CA HIS A 36 4.18 10.79 9.39
C HIS A 36 4.68 9.50 8.74
N SER A 37 5.92 9.11 9.03
CA SER A 37 6.53 7.92 8.42
C SER A 37 5.86 6.61 8.83
N HIS A 38 5.22 6.56 10.00
CA HIS A 38 4.55 5.35 10.48
C HIS A 38 3.09 5.25 9.98
N TRP A 39 2.28 6.30 10.14
CA TRP A 39 0.84 6.28 9.78
C TRP A 39 0.39 7.47 8.93
N GLY A 40 0.97 8.65 9.15
CA GLY A 40 0.46 9.89 8.54
C GLY A 40 0.44 9.85 7.02
N TRP A 41 1.43 9.21 6.39
CA TRP A 41 1.47 9.06 4.93
C TRP A 41 0.35 8.20 4.33
N VAL A 42 -0.22 7.29 5.13
CA VAL A 42 -1.38 6.46 4.73
C VAL A 42 -2.67 7.24 4.93
N LEU A 43 -2.76 8.01 6.02
CA LEU A 43 -3.95 8.77 6.38
C LEU A 43 -4.14 10.05 5.57
N ASP A 44 -3.04 10.62 5.05
CA ASP A 44 -3.05 11.76 4.14
C ASP A 44 -2.37 11.39 2.80
N GLU A 45 -3.08 10.55 2.03
CA GLU A 45 -2.67 10.15 0.69
C GLU A 45 -2.43 11.37 -0.22
N SER A 46 -3.23 12.43 -0.05
CA SER A 46 -3.13 13.63 -0.89
C SER A 46 -1.79 14.35 -0.74
N TYR A 47 -1.30 14.42 0.50
CA TYR A 47 0.00 14.96 0.81
C TYR A 47 1.12 14.02 0.34
N ALA A 48 1.00 12.72 0.62
CA ALA A 48 1.98 11.71 0.19
C ALA A 48 2.14 11.66 -1.34
N ASP A 49 1.03 11.76 -2.08
CA ASP A 49 1.01 11.72 -3.55
C ASP A 49 1.32 13.08 -4.19
N SER A 50 1.52 14.14 -3.41
CA SER A 50 2.04 15.43 -3.91
C SER A 50 3.56 15.47 -4.01
N ARG A 51 4.26 14.50 -3.42
CA ARG A 51 5.72 14.47 -3.31
C ARG A 51 6.36 14.22 -4.68
N ARG A 52 7.33 15.05 -5.06
CA ARG A 52 7.98 15.00 -6.38
C ARG A 52 9.48 15.15 -6.25
N ASP A 53 10.21 14.54 -7.18
CA ASP A 53 11.66 14.78 -7.35
C ASP A 53 11.91 16.20 -7.91
N PRO A 54 13.18 16.68 -7.97
CA PRO A 54 13.49 18.00 -8.53
C PRO A 54 13.13 18.19 -10.01
N LYS A 55 12.83 17.10 -10.73
CA LYS A 55 12.39 17.12 -12.13
C LYS A 55 10.87 17.10 -12.27
N GLY A 56 10.14 17.02 -11.15
CA GLY A 56 8.68 16.93 -11.12
C GLY A 56 8.13 15.52 -11.30
N ASN A 57 8.96 14.48 -11.20
CA ASN A 57 8.52 13.09 -11.31
C ASN A 57 8.01 12.55 -9.97
N SER A 58 7.27 11.45 -10.04
CA SER A 58 6.62 10.73 -8.96
C SER A 58 6.76 9.21 -9.14
N LYS A 59 6.23 8.44 -8.17
CA LYS A 59 6.09 6.98 -8.31
C LYS A 59 5.35 6.60 -9.60
N ASP A 60 4.44 7.43 -10.09
CA ASP A 60 3.58 7.09 -11.23
C ASP A 60 4.36 7.10 -12.55
N ASP A 61 5.47 7.85 -12.60
CA ASP A 61 6.38 7.91 -13.75
C ASP A 61 7.31 6.69 -13.84
N LEU A 62 7.32 5.82 -12.83
CA LEU A 62 8.05 4.55 -12.89
C LEU A 62 7.37 3.59 -13.87
N ALA A 63 8.19 2.83 -14.59
CA ALA A 63 7.73 1.72 -15.41
C ALA A 63 6.91 0.71 -14.59
N ALA A 64 6.02 -0.01 -15.27
CA ALA A 64 5.26 -1.07 -14.62
C ALA A 64 6.20 -2.13 -14.02
N PRO A 65 5.89 -2.69 -12.84
CA PRO A 65 6.69 -3.75 -12.25
C PRO A 65 6.81 -4.97 -13.17
N TRP A 66 7.96 -5.65 -13.16
CA TRP A 66 8.26 -6.79 -14.05
C TRP A 66 7.16 -7.86 -14.03
N PHE A 67 6.62 -8.17 -12.86
CA PHE A 67 5.60 -9.19 -12.70
C PHE A 67 4.29 -8.83 -13.42
N TYR A 68 3.95 -7.54 -13.50
CA TYR A 68 2.78 -7.07 -14.25
C TYR A 68 3.03 -7.16 -15.75
N VAL A 69 4.27 -6.91 -16.20
CA VAL A 69 4.65 -7.06 -17.61
C VAL A 69 4.59 -8.53 -18.04
N GLU A 70 5.05 -9.45 -17.18
CA GLU A 70 5.02 -10.89 -17.45
C GLU A 70 3.61 -11.48 -17.41
N SER A 71 2.74 -11.00 -16.52
CA SER A 71 1.38 -11.54 -16.37
C SER A 71 0.33 -10.44 -16.14
N PRO A 72 0.05 -9.61 -17.15
CA PRO A 72 -0.82 -8.44 -17.01
C PRO A 72 -2.26 -8.83 -16.66
N GLY A 73 -2.75 -9.97 -17.17
CA GLY A 73 -4.09 -10.47 -16.87
C GLY A 73 -4.25 -10.87 -15.40
N PHE A 74 -3.29 -11.61 -14.84
CA PHE A 74 -3.35 -12.08 -13.45
C PHE A 74 -3.21 -10.91 -12.47
N TYR A 75 -2.17 -10.08 -12.63
CA TYR A 75 -1.94 -8.97 -11.72
C TYR A 75 -2.92 -7.80 -11.92
N GLY A 76 -3.47 -7.65 -13.13
CA GLY A 76 -4.59 -6.75 -13.40
C GLY A 76 -5.86 -7.17 -12.66
N TRP A 77 -6.23 -8.45 -12.76
CA TRP A 77 -7.34 -9.02 -11.98
C TRP A 77 -7.10 -8.84 -10.49
N LEU A 78 -5.92 -9.20 -9.98
CA LEU A 78 -5.59 -9.09 -8.56
C LEU A 78 -5.69 -7.65 -8.04
N ARG A 79 -5.28 -6.66 -8.85
CA ARG A 79 -5.48 -5.23 -8.55
C ARG A 79 -6.97 -4.89 -8.49
N GLU A 80 -7.72 -5.26 -9.52
CA GLU A 80 -9.14 -4.91 -9.65
C GLU A 80 -10.02 -5.58 -8.58
N THR A 81 -9.67 -6.78 -8.13
CA THR A 81 -10.38 -7.54 -7.11
C THR A 81 -9.77 -7.44 -5.71
N TYR A 82 -8.74 -6.61 -5.51
CA TYR A 82 -8.04 -6.49 -4.24
C TYR A 82 -8.99 -6.27 -3.04
N MET A 83 -9.91 -5.31 -3.16
CA MET A 83 -10.89 -5.02 -2.10
C MET A 83 -11.85 -6.20 -1.87
N LEU A 84 -12.20 -6.95 -2.92
CA LEU A 84 -13.04 -8.14 -2.78
C LEU A 84 -12.31 -9.26 -2.03
N HIS A 85 -11.00 -9.41 -2.22
CA HIS A 85 -10.20 -10.35 -1.44
C HIS A 85 -10.14 -9.95 0.04
N MET A 86 -9.98 -8.66 0.34
CA MET A 86 -9.99 -8.16 1.73
C MET A 86 -11.34 -8.38 2.41
N LEU A 87 -12.44 -8.00 1.75
CA LEU A 87 -13.80 -8.22 2.26
C LEU A 87 -14.12 -9.71 2.37
N GLY A 88 -13.71 -10.52 1.40
CA GLY A 88 -13.87 -11.97 1.40
C GLY A 88 -13.17 -12.63 2.60
N GLN A 89 -11.94 -12.19 2.94
CA GLN A 89 -11.24 -12.66 4.13
C GLN A 89 -11.99 -12.28 5.41
N ALA A 90 -12.45 -11.03 5.54
CA ALA A 90 -13.21 -10.58 6.71
C ALA A 90 -14.47 -11.44 6.92
N VAL A 91 -15.23 -11.70 5.85
CA VAL A 91 -16.43 -12.54 5.87
C VAL A 91 -16.08 -13.98 6.18
N ALA A 92 -15.02 -14.55 5.58
CA ALA A 92 -14.61 -15.93 5.83
C ALA A 92 -14.24 -16.16 7.31
N PHE A 93 -13.46 -15.26 7.90
CA PHE A 93 -13.11 -15.35 9.32
C PHE A 93 -14.33 -15.21 10.22
N ALA A 94 -15.26 -14.30 9.89
CA ALA A 94 -16.52 -14.17 10.61
C ALA A 94 -17.39 -15.44 10.50
N ALA A 95 -17.42 -16.09 9.33
CA ALA A 95 -18.20 -17.29 9.11
C ALA A 95 -17.63 -18.53 9.84
N ILE A 96 -16.30 -18.63 9.95
CA ILE A 96 -15.64 -19.79 10.58
C ILE A 96 -15.75 -19.74 12.11
N TRP A 97 -15.55 -18.57 12.74
CA TRP A 97 -15.44 -18.46 14.20
C TRP A 97 -16.20 -17.27 14.79
N GLY A 98 -17.15 -16.70 14.04
CA GLY A 98 -17.98 -15.58 14.51
C GLY A 98 -17.17 -14.30 14.74
N LEU A 99 -17.64 -13.51 15.71
CA LEU A 99 -16.99 -12.25 16.09
C LEU A 99 -15.52 -12.43 16.52
N PRO A 100 -15.14 -13.45 17.31
CA PRO A 100 -13.72 -13.73 17.59
C PRO A 100 -12.88 -13.98 16.33
N GLY A 101 -13.42 -14.73 15.37
CA GLY A 101 -12.77 -14.98 14.08
C GLY A 101 -12.49 -13.69 13.32
N PHE A 102 -13.51 -12.85 13.17
CA PHE A 102 -13.36 -11.54 12.54
C PHE A 102 -12.33 -10.65 13.27
N ILE A 103 -12.42 -10.54 14.59
CA ILE A 103 -11.51 -9.69 15.36
C ILE A 103 -10.06 -10.19 15.26
N TRP A 104 -9.80 -11.47 15.56
CA TRP A 104 -8.43 -11.98 15.62
C TRP A 104 -7.86 -12.32 14.25
N GLY A 105 -8.64 -12.99 13.40
CA GLY A 105 -8.21 -13.47 12.09
C GLY A 105 -8.15 -12.39 11.01
N PHE A 106 -8.93 -11.32 11.15
CA PHE A 106 -8.93 -10.20 10.22
C PHE A 106 -8.41 -8.91 10.86
N VAL A 107 -9.12 -8.32 11.83
CA VAL A 107 -8.80 -6.96 12.33
C VAL A 107 -7.41 -6.90 12.95
N ILE A 108 -7.15 -7.70 14.00
CA ILE A 108 -5.86 -7.71 14.69
C ILE A 108 -4.74 -8.14 13.73
N ARG A 109 -4.96 -9.21 12.94
CA ARG A 109 -3.98 -9.66 11.94
C ARG A 109 -3.57 -8.52 11.01
N VAL A 110 -4.54 -7.81 10.41
CA VAL A 110 -4.28 -6.70 9.48
C VAL A 110 -3.52 -5.59 10.19
N LEU A 111 -3.95 -5.18 11.38
CA LEU A 111 -3.25 -4.14 12.15
C LEU A 111 -1.78 -4.52 12.38
N PHE A 112 -1.48 -5.73 12.87
CA PHE A 112 -0.09 -6.15 13.07
C PHE A 112 0.71 -6.17 11.77
N THR A 113 0.13 -6.65 10.67
CA THR A 113 0.86 -6.70 9.39
C THR A 113 1.15 -5.34 8.77
N GLN A 114 0.37 -4.30 9.10
CA GLN A 114 0.58 -2.94 8.60
C GLN A 114 1.47 -2.09 9.53
N ASN A 115 1.79 -2.60 10.73
CA ASN A 115 2.51 -1.86 11.78
C ASN A 115 3.91 -2.42 12.10
N MET A 116 4.34 -3.44 11.35
CA MET A 116 5.69 -4.02 11.40
C MET A 116 6.54 -3.46 10.27
#